data_AF-A0A530RCK5-F1
#
_entry.id   AF-A0A530RCK5-F1
#
_cell.length_a   1.000
_cell.length_b   1.000
_cell.length_c   1.000
_cell.angle_alpha   90.00
_cell.angle_beta   90.00
_cell.angle_gamma   90.00
#
_symmetry.space_group_name_H-M   'P 1'
#
loop_
_entity.id
_entity.type
_entity.pdbx_description
1 polymer ?
#
loop_
_entity_poly.entity_id
_entity_poly.type
_entity_poly.pdbx_seq_one_letter_code
_entity_poly.pdbx_strand_id
1 'polypeptide(L)'
;MKLSEYVEYDATGLASLVSAGDVTPVELARLARQAHDEVNPRINAVVEFYEDAETVAGADGGPFHGVPFLRKDMGHTEAGRLQEFGSRLFEGNRPRVD
;
A
#
# COMPACT_ATOMS: atom_id res chain seq x y z
N MET A 1 -15.28 -4.87 7.04
CA MET A 1 -14.69 -4.51 8.36
C MET A 1 -14.55 -2.99 8.48
N LYS A 2 -14.45 -2.47 9.70
CA LYS A 2 -14.17 -1.05 10.00
C LYS A 2 -12.66 -0.81 10.12
N LEU A 3 -12.22 0.45 9.98
CA LEU A 3 -10.81 0.82 10.15
C LEU A 3 -10.26 0.46 11.54
N SER A 4 -11.07 0.59 12.60
CA SER A 4 -10.68 0.20 13.96
C SER A 4 -10.44 -1.30 14.12
N GLU A 5 -11.05 -2.14 13.28
CA GLU A 5 -10.81 -3.59 13.28
C GLU A 5 -9.59 -3.91 12.42
N TYR A 6 -9.42 -3.21 11.28
CA TYR A 6 -8.31 -3.38 10.36
C TYR A 6 -6.94 -3.23 11.03
N VAL A 7 -6.80 -2.23 11.90
CA VAL A 7 -5.53 -1.95 12.59
C VAL A 7 -5.13 -2.99 13.64
N GLU A 8 -6.05 -3.89 14.01
CA GLU A 8 -5.79 -4.97 14.98
C GLU A 8 -5.22 -6.24 14.30
N TYR A 9 -5.19 -6.29 12.97
CA TYR A 9 -4.64 -7.42 12.21
C TYR A 9 -3.25 -7.11 11.66
N ASP A 10 -2.38 -8.12 11.68
CA ASP A 10 -1.16 -8.13 10.89
C ASP A 10 -1.43 -8.65 9.46
N ALA A 11 -0.38 -8.69 8.63
CA ALA A 11 -0.49 -9.16 7.25
C ALA A 11 -1.00 -10.61 7.14
N THR A 12 -0.66 -11.48 8.10
CA THR A 12 -1.08 -12.89 8.11
C THR A 12 -2.55 -13.02 8.45
N GLY A 13 -3.03 -12.23 9.41
CA GLY A 13 -4.44 -12.14 9.78
C GLY A 13 -5.29 -11.59 8.63
N LEU A 14 -4.85 -10.50 8.01
CA LEU A 14 -5.52 -9.93 6.83
C LEU A 14 -5.55 -10.91 5.66
N ALA A 15 -4.44 -11.60 5.38
CA ALA A 15 -4.40 -12.64 4.34
C ALA A 15 -5.38 -13.77 4.61
N SER A 16 -5.53 -14.16 5.88
CA SER A 16 -6.47 -15.20 6.31
C SER A 16 -7.92 -14.78 6.07
N LEU A 17 -8.29 -13.53 6.38
CA LEU A 17 -9.62 -12.98 6.11
C LEU A 17 -9.92 -12.92 4.59
N VAL A 18 -8.94 -12.51 3.78
CA VAL A 18 -9.08 -12.49 2.31
C VAL A 18 -9.27 -13.91 1.77
N SER A 19 -8.47 -14.86 2.25
CA SER A 19 -8.56 -16.27 1.84
C SER A 19 -9.90 -16.92 2.22
N ALA A 20 -10.44 -16.56 3.39
CA ALA A 20 -11.77 -17.00 3.83
C ALA A 20 -12.92 -16.32 3.07
N GLY A 21 -12.66 -15.22 2.36
CA GLY A 21 -13.68 -14.41 1.68
C GLY A 21 -14.47 -13.48 2.61
N ASP A 22 -14.02 -13.30 3.85
CA ASP A 22 -14.65 -12.40 4.83
C ASP A 22 -14.46 -10.92 4.46
N VAL A 23 -13.38 -10.62 3.72
CA VAL A 23 -13.08 -9.30 3.16
C VAL A 23 -12.44 -9.48 1.77
N THR A 24 -12.53 -8.44 0.94
CA THR A 24 -11.90 -8.40 -0.38
C THR A 24 -10.60 -7.58 -0.37
N PRO A 25 -9.65 -7.84 -1.28
CA PRO A 25 -8.44 -7.03 -1.42
C PRO A 25 -8.72 -5.53 -1.61
N VAL A 26 -9.77 -5.21 -2.39
CA VAL A 26 -10.19 -3.83 -2.65
C VAL A 26 -10.70 -3.15 -1.38
N GLU A 27 -11.43 -3.86 -0.51
CA GLU A 27 -11.83 -3.32 0.79
C GLU A 27 -10.63 -3.02 1.68
N LEU A 28 -9.61 -3.89 1.70
CA LEU A 28 -8.37 -3.63 2.44
C LEU A 28 -7.60 -2.43 1.89
N ALA A 29 -7.50 -2.28 0.56
CA ALA A 29 -6.85 -1.13 -0.07
C ALA A 29 -7.56 0.19 0.29
N ARG A 30 -8.90 0.20 0.31
CA ARG A 30 -9.70 1.36 0.75
C ARG A 30 -9.47 1.72 2.21
N LEU A 31 -9.38 0.71 3.08
CA LEU A 31 -9.09 0.93 4.51
C LEU A 31 -7.66 1.47 4.72
N ALA A 32 -6.68 0.97 3.96
CA ALA A 32 -5.33 1.52 3.97
C ALA A 32 -5.28 2.99 3.51
N ARG A 33 -6.05 3.35 2.47
CA ARG A 33 -6.22 4.75 2.03
C ARG A 33 -6.86 5.59 3.12
N GLN A 34 -7.93 5.10 3.74
CA GLN A 34 -8.56 5.80 4.86
C GLN A 34 -7.58 6.05 6.01
N ALA A 35 -6.79 5.04 6.39
CA ALA A 35 -5.74 5.17 7.41
C ALA A 35 -4.69 6.22 7.02
N HIS A 36 -4.26 6.21 5.75
CA HIS A 36 -3.34 7.21 5.21
C HIS A 36 -3.93 8.63 5.34
N ASP A 37 -5.16 8.84 4.87
CA ASP A 37 -5.78 10.17 4.84
C ASP A 37 -6.01 10.74 6.26
N GLU A 38 -6.30 9.88 7.24
CA GLU A 38 -6.48 10.28 8.65
C GLU A 38 -5.16 10.53 9.40
N VAL A 39 -4.07 9.84 9.04
CA VAL A 39 -2.83 9.83 9.83
C VAL A 39 -1.68 10.57 9.16
N ASN A 40 -1.48 10.37 7.86
CA ASN A 40 -0.32 10.88 7.14
C ASN A 40 -0.17 12.42 7.20
N PRO A 41 -1.25 13.24 7.16
CA PRO A 41 -1.11 14.69 7.32
C PRO A 41 -0.43 15.14 8.63
N ARG A 42 -0.41 14.28 9.66
CA ARG A 42 0.20 14.57 10.97
C ARG A 42 1.65 14.10 11.08
N ILE A 43 2.01 13.02 10.38
CA ILE A 43 3.31 12.36 10.55
C ILE A 43 4.20 12.41 9.31
N ASN A 44 3.62 12.71 8.14
CA ASN A 44 4.31 12.82 6.85
C ASN A 44 5.22 11.63 6.54
N ALA A 45 4.67 10.42 6.67
CA ALA A 45 5.41 9.15 6.54
C ALA A 45 5.33 8.54 5.12
N VAL A 46 4.28 8.85 4.36
CA VAL A 46 4.04 8.35 3.01
C VAL A 46 4.20 9.51 2.02
N VAL A 47 5.17 9.39 1.11
CA VAL A 47 5.50 10.43 0.10
C VAL A 47 4.61 10.35 -1.14
N GLU A 48 4.15 9.15 -1.49
CA GLU A 48 3.19 8.91 -2.56
C GLU A 48 2.27 7.76 -2.13
N PHE A 49 0.96 8.00 -2.20
CA PHE A 49 -0.03 6.93 -2.16
C PHE A 49 -0.49 6.67 -3.59
N TYR A 50 -0.52 5.42 -4.02
CA TYR A 50 -0.83 5.11 -5.42
C TYR A 50 -2.32 5.32 -5.69
N GLU A 51 -2.63 6.17 -6.67
CA GLU A 51 -4.02 6.48 -7.07
C GLU A 51 -4.77 5.23 -7.57
N ASP A 52 -4.06 4.32 -8.23
CA ASP A 52 -4.56 3.08 -8.78
C ASP A 52 -4.54 1.89 -7.79
N ALA A 53 -4.21 2.10 -6.52
CA ALA A 53 -4.06 1.02 -5.51
C ALA A 53 -5.28 0.08 -5.38
N GLU A 54 -6.48 0.56 -5.69
CA GLU A 54 -7.72 -0.25 -5.67
C GLU A 54 -7.97 -1.05 -6.96
N THR A 55 -7.25 -0.71 -8.03
CA THR A 55 -7.45 -1.24 -9.38
C THR A 55 -6.26 -2.04 -9.90
N VAL A 56 -5.08 -1.90 -9.26
CA VAL A 56 -3.91 -2.71 -9.56
C VAL A 56 -4.27 -4.18 -9.33
N ALA A 57 -4.06 -5.00 -10.36
CA ALA A 57 -4.27 -6.44 -10.25
C ALA A 57 -3.27 -7.02 -9.24
N GLY A 58 -3.80 -7.74 -8.25
CA GLY A 58 -2.98 -8.58 -7.39
C GLY A 58 -2.42 -9.79 -8.15
N ALA A 59 -1.50 -10.51 -7.51
CA ALA A 59 -1.09 -11.83 -8.01
C ALA A 59 -2.27 -12.82 -7.97
N ASP A 60 -2.24 -13.91 -8.74
CA ASP A 60 -3.31 -14.93 -8.73
C ASP A 60 -3.33 -15.81 -7.46
N GLY A 61 -2.54 -15.46 -6.43
CA GLY A 61 -2.40 -16.20 -5.18
C GLY A 61 -1.14 -15.85 -4.39
N GLY A 62 -0.83 -16.66 -3.38
CA GLY A 62 0.34 -16.48 -2.51
C GLY A 62 -0.03 -16.21 -1.04
N PRO A 63 0.95 -16.31 -0.12
CA PRO A 63 0.70 -16.23 1.32
C PRO A 63 0.15 -14.89 1.80
N PHE A 64 0.39 -13.81 1.05
CA PHE A 64 -0.11 -12.46 1.33
C PHE A 64 -0.96 -11.91 0.17
N HIS A 65 -1.58 -12.79 -0.60
CA HIS A 65 -2.46 -12.40 -1.68
C HIS A 65 -3.52 -11.39 -1.21
N GLY A 66 -3.57 -10.24 -1.88
CA GLY A 66 -4.55 -9.18 -1.60
C GLY A 66 -4.28 -8.31 -0.38
N VAL A 67 -3.16 -8.50 0.33
CA VAL A 67 -2.80 -7.65 1.47
C VAL A 67 -2.06 -6.40 0.99
N PRO A 68 -2.54 -5.17 1.30
CA PRO A 68 -1.84 -3.94 0.94
C PRO A 68 -0.57 -3.77 1.78
N PHE A 69 0.48 -3.21 1.16
CA PHE A 69 1.73 -2.90 1.84
C PHE A 69 2.32 -1.58 1.31
N LEU A 70 3.25 -1.01 2.08
CA LEU A 70 3.99 0.19 1.68
C LEU A 70 5.41 -0.18 1.27
N ARG A 71 5.89 0.42 0.18
CA ARG A 71 7.28 0.28 -0.27
C ARG A 71 8.10 1.46 0.25
N LYS A 72 9.36 1.19 0.62
CA LYS A 72 10.29 2.26 0.97
C LYS A 72 10.68 3.05 -0.28
N ASP A 73 10.75 4.37 -0.15
CA ASP A 73 11.22 5.31 -1.20
C ASP A 73 12.69 5.09 -1.62
N MET A 74 13.42 4.20 -0.94
CA MET A 74 14.78 3.82 -1.27
C MET A 74 14.84 2.31 -1.49
N GLY A 75 15.57 1.88 -2.52
CA GLY A 75 15.75 0.48 -2.89
C GLY A 75 15.35 0.22 -4.34
N HIS A 76 14.78 -0.96 -4.59
CA HIS A 76 14.32 -1.35 -5.93
C HIS A 76 13.27 -0.39 -6.48
N THR A 77 13.34 -0.19 -7.78
CA THR A 77 12.51 0.77 -8.50
C THR A 77 11.14 0.17 -8.80
N GLU A 78 10.19 1.03 -9.18
CA GLU A 78 8.91 0.61 -9.74
C GLU A 78 8.57 1.63 -10.82
N ALA A 79 8.34 1.16 -12.04
CA ALA A 79 8.19 2.03 -13.19
C ALA A 79 7.03 3.02 -12.99
N GLY A 80 7.30 4.30 -13.19
CA GLY A 80 6.32 5.39 -13.11
C GLY A 80 6.00 5.89 -11.70
N ARG A 81 6.41 5.20 -10.64
CA ARG A 81 6.17 5.62 -9.24
C ARG A 81 7.22 6.63 -8.77
N LEU A 82 6.84 7.48 -7.84
CA LEU A 82 7.74 8.47 -7.26
C LEU A 82 8.84 7.76 -6.47
N GLN A 83 10.08 8.18 -6.67
CA GLN A 83 11.21 7.67 -5.91
C GLN A 83 12.30 8.74 -5.75
N GLU A 84 12.29 9.46 -4.63
CA GLU A 84 13.14 10.64 -4.41
C GLU A 84 14.33 10.36 -3.47
N PHE A 85 14.46 9.13 -2.98
CA PHE A 85 15.52 8.69 -2.07
C PHE A 85 15.69 9.60 -0.84
N GLY A 86 14.61 10.26 -0.40
CA GLY A 86 14.63 11.27 0.66
C GLY A 86 15.56 12.46 0.40
N SER A 87 15.85 12.81 -0.85
CA SER A 87 16.84 13.84 -1.23
C SER A 87 16.31 14.78 -2.32
N ARG A 88 16.54 16.08 -2.12
CA ARG A 88 16.21 17.14 -3.11
C ARG A 88 16.89 16.93 -4.46
N LEU A 89 17.98 16.15 -4.51
CA LEU A 89 18.64 15.81 -5.78
C LEU A 89 17.73 15.02 -6.72
N PHE A 90 16.81 14.24 -6.17
CA PHE A 90 15.92 13.37 -6.92
C PHE A 90 14.45 13.85 -6.87
N GLU A 91 14.23 15.13 -6.57
CA GLU A 91 12.88 15.72 -6.57
C GLU A 91 12.20 15.50 -7.94
N GLY A 92 11.01 14.88 -7.92
CA GLY A 92 10.24 14.51 -9.10
C GLY A 92 10.73 13.26 -9.85
N ASN A 93 11.74 12.53 -9.34
CA ASN A 93 12.25 11.34 -10.02
C ASN A 93 11.21 10.22 -10.05
N ARG A 94 11.00 9.66 -11.26
CA ARG A 94 10.13 8.51 -11.52
C ARG A 94 10.90 7.51 -12.40
N PRO A 95 11.27 6.33 -11.89
CA PRO A 95 11.96 5.30 -12.67
C PRO A 95 11.14 4.87 -13.88
N ARG A 96 11.81 4.37 -14.93
CA ARG A 96 11.16 3.86 -16.15
C ARG A 96 11.08 2.34 -16.22
N VAL A 97 11.65 1.67 -15.22
CA VAL A 97 11.74 0.22 -15.09
C VAL A 97 11.55 -0.14 -13.62
N ASP A 98 11.26 -1.41 -13.37
CA ASP A 98 11.24 -2.02 -12.02
C ASP A 98 12.65 -2.41 -11.57
#